data_AF-A0A5C3Q886-F1
#
_entry.id   AF-A0A5C3Q886-F1
#
_cell.length_a   1.000
_cell.length_b   1.000
_cell.length_c   1.000
_cell.angle_alpha   90.00
_cell.angle_beta   90.00
_cell.angle_gamma   90.00
#
_symmetry.space_group_name_H-M   'P 1'
#
loop_
_entity.id
_entity.type
_entity.pdbx_description
1 polymer ?
#
loop_
_entity_poly.entity_id
_entity_poly.type
_entity_poly.pdbx_seq_one_letter_code
_entity_poly.pdbx_strand_id
1 'polypeptide(L)'
;MMKQSLLSLVACSVALSSSSSLAPALSLWNGTQLVNAVALVEDSSSFIAPDPLPAALPDAAVTWDCKGSTLCWSLAPRDCDTAARLSDVNAIYTTKGVAPNVGVCFGHCGIFVQRPACTVDGQALKNGYDGIRDFGCKRCGSEHQDDGCLVTVNYVTGC
;
A
#
# COMPACT_ATOMS: atom_id res chain seq x y z
N MET A 1 21.19 50.39 -42.38
CA MET A 1 19.87 49.73 -42.26
C MET A 1 19.76 49.18 -40.86
N MET A 2 18.88 49.74 -40.02
CA MET A 2 18.70 49.36 -38.62
C MET A 2 17.42 48.54 -38.48
N LYS A 3 17.43 47.50 -37.66
CA LYS A 3 16.22 46.88 -37.10
C LYS A 3 16.52 46.34 -35.71
N GLN A 4 16.34 47.21 -34.72
CA GLN A 4 16.08 46.79 -33.35
C GLN A 4 14.71 46.09 -33.35
N SER A 5 14.60 44.96 -32.65
CA SER A 5 13.32 44.33 -32.38
C SER A 5 13.19 44.15 -30.88
N LEU A 6 12.36 44.98 -30.25
CA LEU A 6 11.98 44.78 -28.86
C LEU A 6 11.18 43.48 -28.77
N LEU A 7 11.57 42.57 -27.88
CA LEU A 7 10.66 41.55 -27.36
C LEU A 7 10.14 41.98 -26.00
N SER A 8 8.83 41.87 -25.84
CA SER A 8 8.11 42.35 -24.65
C SER A 8 8.38 41.46 -23.43
N LEU A 9 8.76 42.06 -22.32
CA LEU A 9 8.86 41.40 -21.02
C LEU A 9 7.47 41.32 -20.39
N VAL A 10 6.80 40.18 -20.53
CA VAL A 10 5.58 39.87 -19.75
C VAL A 10 6.01 39.26 -18.42
N ALA A 11 6.19 40.11 -17.41
CA ALA A 11 6.33 39.67 -16.03
C ALA A 11 4.95 39.34 -15.45
N CYS A 12 4.65 38.06 -15.26
CA CYS A 12 3.44 37.63 -14.55
C CYS A 12 3.74 37.50 -13.06
N SER A 13 3.34 38.50 -12.26
CA SER A 13 3.49 38.48 -10.81
C SER A 13 2.48 37.52 -10.19
N VAL A 14 2.97 36.50 -9.46
CA VAL A 14 2.12 35.65 -8.62
C VAL A 14 2.33 36.04 -7.16
N ALA A 15 1.25 36.35 -6.45
CA ALA A 15 1.29 36.88 -5.09
C ALA A 15 1.59 35.79 -4.05
N LEU A 16 2.22 36.21 -2.95
CA LEU A 16 2.68 35.37 -1.85
C LEU A 16 1.60 35.17 -0.78
N SER A 17 1.35 33.92 -0.35
CA SER A 17 0.76 33.64 0.95
C SER A 17 1.11 32.24 1.46
N SER A 18 2.05 32.20 2.42
CA SER A 18 2.09 31.40 3.66
C SER A 18 1.49 29.97 3.66
N SER A 19 2.18 28.87 3.99
CA SER A 19 3.58 28.58 4.35
C SER A 19 3.80 27.05 4.11
N SER A 20 4.97 26.42 4.16
CA SER A 20 6.32 26.82 4.61
C SER A 20 7.40 26.19 3.70
N SER A 21 8.65 26.69 3.82
CA SER A 21 9.90 25.97 3.50
C SER A 21 9.92 25.06 2.25
N LEU A 22 9.70 25.67 1.07
CA LEU A 22 10.30 25.20 -0.18
C LEU A 22 11.60 25.99 -0.41
N ALA A 23 12.73 25.30 -0.59
CA ALA A 23 13.91 25.94 -1.17
C ALA A 23 13.63 26.22 -2.67
N PRO A 24 13.74 27.46 -3.15
CA PRO A 24 13.46 27.75 -4.56
C PRO A 24 14.59 27.23 -5.45
N ALA A 25 14.26 26.29 -6.34
CA ALA A 25 15.17 25.86 -7.40
C ALA A 25 15.32 26.99 -8.44
N LEU A 26 16.37 27.81 -8.28
CA LEU A 26 16.74 28.86 -9.23
C LEU A 26 17.54 28.27 -10.39
N SER A 27 16.89 28.18 -11.57
CA SER A 27 17.54 27.78 -12.82
C SER A 27 18.21 28.99 -13.48
N LEU A 28 19.54 29.04 -13.48
CA LEU A 28 20.33 30.04 -14.20
C LEU A 28 20.82 29.45 -15.53
N TRP A 29 20.57 30.15 -16.64
CA TRP A 29 20.90 29.68 -17.99
C TRP A 29 22.14 30.40 -18.52
N ASN A 30 23.29 29.70 -18.58
CA ASN A 30 24.58 30.27 -19.01
C ASN A 30 24.92 29.97 -20.48
N GLY A 31 23.92 30.02 -21.36
CA GLY A 31 24.12 29.98 -22.82
C GLY A 31 24.50 28.64 -23.48
N THR A 32 24.90 27.60 -22.73
CA THR A 32 25.26 26.30 -23.31
C THR A 32 24.68 25.06 -22.62
N GLN A 33 24.40 25.08 -21.31
CA GLN A 33 23.67 24.01 -20.60
C GLN A 33 22.79 24.57 -19.47
N LEU A 34 21.87 23.73 -18.97
CA LEU A 34 21.12 23.95 -17.72
C LEU A 34 21.88 23.31 -16.56
N VAL A 35 22.01 24.03 -15.44
CA VAL A 35 22.57 23.48 -14.19
C VAL A 35 21.62 23.77 -13.03
N ASN A 36 21.30 22.72 -12.26
CA ASN A 36 20.52 22.86 -11.03
C ASN A 36 21.47 23.07 -9.86
N ALA A 37 21.40 24.24 -9.22
CA ALA A 37 22.09 24.49 -7.96
C ALA A 37 21.15 24.21 -6.78
N VAL A 38 21.45 23.16 -6.01
CA VAL A 38 20.79 22.90 -4.71
C VAL A 38 21.71 23.42 -3.62
N ALA A 39 21.24 24.42 -2.86
CA ALA A 39 21.92 24.84 -1.64
C ALA A 39 21.64 23.83 -0.54
N LEU A 40 22.68 23.09 -0.12
CA LEU A 40 22.62 22.27 1.09
C LEU A 40 22.79 23.19 2.30
N VAL A 41 21.79 23.21 3.17
CA VAL A 41 21.89 23.82 4.50
C VAL A 41 22.35 22.76 5.50
N GLU A 42 23.50 22.98 6.13
CA GLU A 42 24.02 22.07 7.16
C GLU A 42 23.36 22.38 8.52
N ASP A 43 22.33 21.61 8.89
CA ASP A 43 21.82 21.64 10.25
C ASP A 43 22.73 20.84 11.20
N SER A 44 23.33 21.55 12.15
CA SER A 44 24.33 21.00 13.07
C SER A 44 23.68 20.38 14.33
N SER A 45 22.86 19.35 14.15
CA SER A 45 22.21 18.63 15.25
C SER A 45 22.89 17.28 15.55
N SER A 46 23.93 17.36 16.41
CA SER A 46 24.56 16.28 17.19
C SER A 46 24.36 14.82 16.74
N PHE A 47 25.41 14.23 16.14
CA PHE A 47 25.55 12.78 15.99
C PHE A 47 25.76 12.11 17.35
N ILE A 48 24.66 11.75 18.02
CA ILE A 48 24.67 10.55 18.87
C ILE A 48 24.57 9.39 17.90
N ALA A 49 25.67 8.65 17.73
CA ALA A 49 25.63 7.42 16.95
C ALA A 49 24.59 6.48 17.58
N PRO A 50 23.60 5.95 16.83
CA PRO A 50 22.77 4.89 17.36
C PRO A 50 23.69 3.72 17.68
N ASP A 51 23.59 3.18 18.90
CA ASP A 51 24.20 1.91 19.26
C ASP A 51 23.90 0.85 18.20
N PRO A 52 24.79 -0.12 17.94
CA PRO A 52 24.54 -1.18 16.98
C PRO A 52 23.32 -1.97 17.41
N LEU A 53 22.17 -1.64 16.80
CA LEU A 53 20.89 -2.28 17.03
C LEU A 53 21.10 -3.80 16.89
N PRO A 54 20.75 -4.61 17.92
CA PRO A 54 20.88 -6.06 17.80
C PRO A 54 20.12 -6.49 16.54
N ALA A 55 20.76 -7.36 15.74
CA ALA A 55 20.27 -7.77 14.44
C ALA A 55 18.77 -8.09 14.53
N ALA A 56 17.99 -7.51 13.60
CA ALA A 56 16.56 -7.73 13.54
C ALA A 56 16.30 -9.24 13.65
N LEU A 57 15.46 -9.60 14.63
CA LEU A 57 14.86 -10.93 14.67
C LEU A 57 14.27 -11.18 13.28
N PRO A 58 14.37 -12.40 12.72
CA PRO A 58 13.88 -12.65 11.36
C PRO A 58 12.44 -12.17 11.26
N ASP A 59 12.21 -11.17 10.40
CA ASP A 59 10.89 -10.63 10.17
C ASP A 59 9.96 -11.80 9.86
N ALA A 60 8.88 -11.89 10.63
CA ALA A 60 7.92 -12.97 10.58
C ALA A 60 7.50 -13.16 9.11
N ALA A 61 7.81 -14.34 8.56
CA ALA A 61 7.89 -14.59 7.14
C ALA A 61 6.51 -14.95 6.59
N VAL A 62 5.69 -13.91 6.38
CA VAL A 62 4.43 -14.03 5.63
C VAL A 62 4.70 -14.65 4.26
N THR A 63 3.95 -15.70 3.93
CA THR A 63 4.05 -16.38 2.63
C THR A 63 2.69 -16.51 1.96
N TRP A 64 2.67 -16.66 0.64
CA TRP A 64 1.44 -16.76 -0.14
C TRP A 64 1.41 -18.01 -1.01
N ASP A 65 0.23 -18.57 -1.22
CA ASP A 65 -0.03 -19.52 -2.30
C ASP A 65 -1.38 -19.26 -3.00
N CYS A 66 -1.52 -19.77 -4.22
CA CYS A 66 -2.75 -19.63 -5.01
C CYS A 66 -3.67 -20.86 -4.91
N LYS A 67 -3.64 -21.61 -3.80
CA LYS A 67 -4.53 -22.74 -3.58
C LYS A 67 -5.92 -22.26 -3.17
N GLY A 68 -6.90 -23.11 -3.42
CA GLY A 68 -8.29 -22.87 -3.07
C GLY A 68 -9.15 -24.09 -3.42
N SER A 69 -10.46 -23.91 -3.36
CA SER A 69 -11.43 -24.89 -3.88
C SER A 69 -11.18 -25.17 -5.36
N THR A 70 -11.51 -26.37 -5.83
CA THR A 70 -11.58 -26.63 -7.28
C THR A 70 -12.53 -25.66 -7.99
N LEU A 71 -13.62 -25.26 -7.32
CA LEU A 71 -14.60 -24.27 -7.81
C LEU A 71 -14.02 -22.86 -8.03
N CYS A 72 -12.78 -22.60 -7.61
CA CYS A 72 -12.09 -21.36 -7.95
C CYS A 72 -11.95 -21.15 -9.47
N TRP A 73 -12.05 -22.18 -10.32
CA TRP A 73 -12.01 -21.99 -11.79
C TRP A 73 -13.22 -21.19 -12.33
N SER A 74 -14.38 -21.22 -11.66
CA SER A 74 -15.58 -20.48 -12.05
C SER A 74 -15.72 -19.14 -11.32
N LEU A 75 -14.90 -18.87 -10.30
CA LEU A 75 -14.97 -17.67 -9.48
C LEU A 75 -14.59 -16.41 -10.26
N ALA A 76 -15.49 -15.41 -10.31
CA ALA A 76 -15.22 -14.12 -10.91
C ALA A 76 -14.32 -13.25 -10.01
N PRO A 77 -13.16 -12.73 -10.48
CA PRO A 77 -12.28 -11.91 -9.64
C PRO A 77 -12.97 -10.66 -9.06
N ARG A 78 -13.88 -10.06 -9.85
CA ARG A 78 -14.69 -8.89 -9.46
C ARG A 78 -15.56 -9.12 -8.21
N ASP A 79 -15.99 -10.36 -7.96
CA ASP A 79 -16.76 -10.69 -6.76
C ASP A 79 -15.88 -10.53 -5.52
N CYS A 80 -14.65 -11.05 -5.60
CA CYS A 80 -13.66 -10.88 -4.54
C CYS A 80 -13.22 -9.43 -4.36
N ASP A 81 -13.03 -8.67 -5.45
CA ASP A 81 -12.74 -7.23 -5.35
C ASP A 81 -13.86 -6.48 -4.64
N THR A 82 -15.10 -6.98 -4.76
CA THR A 82 -16.27 -6.39 -4.09
C THR A 82 -16.33 -6.82 -2.64
N ALA A 83 -16.08 -8.09 -2.32
CA ALA A 83 -15.91 -8.55 -0.94
C ALA A 83 -14.82 -7.74 -0.21
N ALA A 84 -13.66 -7.51 -0.83
CA ALA A 84 -12.56 -6.75 -0.25
C ALA A 84 -12.89 -5.26 0.01
N ARG A 85 -13.84 -4.68 -0.74
CA ARG A 85 -14.38 -3.35 -0.49
C ARG A 85 -15.47 -3.32 0.60
N LEU A 86 -16.05 -4.47 0.92
CA LEU A 86 -17.04 -4.64 2.00
C LEU A 86 -16.38 -5.05 3.32
N SER A 87 -15.10 -5.42 3.32
CA SER A 87 -14.29 -5.57 4.55
C SER A 87 -14.28 -4.27 5.35
N ASP A 88 -14.88 -4.28 6.54
CA ASP A 88 -14.71 -3.17 7.49
C ASP A 88 -13.34 -3.29 8.13
N VAL A 89 -12.47 -2.31 7.86
CA VAL A 89 -11.09 -2.26 8.38
C VAL A 89 -11.03 -2.15 9.91
N ASN A 90 -12.12 -1.73 10.56
CA ASN A 90 -12.22 -1.59 12.02
C ASN A 90 -12.82 -2.83 12.70
N ALA A 91 -13.34 -3.79 11.93
CA ALA A 91 -13.89 -5.03 12.46
C ALA A 91 -12.77 -5.98 12.91
N ILE A 92 -13.12 -6.88 13.83
CA ILE A 92 -12.27 -8.03 14.18
C ILE A 92 -12.83 -9.27 13.49
N TYR A 93 -11.96 -9.98 12.77
CA TYR A 93 -12.24 -11.24 12.13
C TYR A 93 -11.53 -12.37 12.87
N THR A 94 -12.28 -13.37 13.33
CA THR A 94 -11.74 -14.42 14.20
C THR A 94 -12.43 -15.75 13.97
N THR A 95 -11.74 -16.86 14.25
CA THR A 95 -12.32 -18.20 14.33
C THR A 95 -12.65 -18.62 15.78
N LYS A 96 -12.53 -17.70 16.75
CA LYS A 96 -12.80 -17.93 18.18
C LYS A 96 -14.26 -17.65 18.54
N GLY A 97 -14.79 -18.39 19.52
CA GLY A 97 -16.10 -18.11 20.13
C GLY A 97 -17.29 -18.81 19.47
N VAL A 98 -18.50 -18.40 19.85
CA VAL A 98 -19.77 -18.90 19.30
C VAL A 98 -20.26 -17.91 18.24
N ALA A 99 -20.61 -18.41 17.05
CA ALA A 99 -20.90 -17.60 15.85
C ALA A 99 -19.78 -16.58 15.51
N PRO A 100 -18.53 -17.03 15.31
CA PRO A 100 -17.41 -16.15 14.94
C PRO A 100 -17.68 -15.36 13.65
N ASN A 101 -17.34 -14.06 13.67
CA ASN A 101 -17.17 -13.27 12.45
C ASN A 101 -15.88 -13.70 11.75
N VAL A 102 -15.95 -14.69 10.85
CA VAL A 102 -14.75 -15.25 10.18
C VAL A 102 -14.28 -14.43 8.99
N GLY A 103 -15.10 -13.55 8.42
CA GLY A 103 -14.75 -12.83 7.19
C GLY A 103 -15.92 -12.12 6.53
N VAL A 104 -15.70 -11.68 5.30
CA VAL A 104 -16.71 -11.08 4.43
C VAL A 104 -16.84 -11.88 3.15
N CYS A 105 -17.96 -11.72 2.44
CA CYS A 105 -18.14 -12.33 1.14
C CYS A 105 -19.05 -11.48 0.24
N PHE A 106 -18.96 -11.72 -1.07
CA PHE A 106 -19.86 -11.15 -2.06
C PHE A 106 -20.00 -12.12 -3.24
N GLY A 107 -21.22 -12.36 -3.71
CA GLY A 107 -21.48 -13.30 -4.81
C GLY A 107 -20.99 -14.70 -4.45
N HIS A 108 -20.00 -15.19 -5.20
CA HIS A 108 -19.34 -16.48 -4.92
C HIS A 108 -17.97 -16.36 -4.26
N CYS A 109 -17.50 -15.17 -3.88
CA CYS A 109 -16.19 -15.01 -3.25
C CYS A 109 -16.28 -14.71 -1.76
N GLY A 110 -15.57 -15.50 -0.94
CA GLY A 110 -15.32 -15.21 0.47
C GLY A 110 -13.87 -14.81 0.70
N ILE A 111 -13.67 -13.84 1.61
CA ILE A 111 -12.38 -13.45 2.18
C ILE A 111 -12.50 -13.66 3.69
N PHE A 112 -11.79 -14.65 4.23
CA PHE A 112 -11.99 -15.07 5.62
C PHE A 112 -10.72 -15.61 6.27
N VAL A 113 -10.67 -15.51 7.59
CA VAL A 113 -9.65 -16.19 8.39
C VAL A 113 -9.94 -17.68 8.51
N GLN A 114 -8.88 -18.48 8.43
CA GLN A 114 -8.90 -19.93 8.63
C GLN A 114 -7.93 -20.36 9.72
N ARG A 115 -8.06 -21.64 10.12
CA ARG A 115 -7.43 -22.33 11.27
C ARG A 115 -8.05 -22.00 12.63
N PRO A 116 -7.92 -22.90 13.63
CA PRO A 116 -8.40 -22.65 14.98
C PRO A 116 -7.69 -21.45 15.62
N ALA A 117 -8.41 -20.71 16.47
CA ALA A 117 -7.87 -19.65 17.32
C ALA A 117 -7.22 -18.45 16.59
N CYS A 118 -7.57 -18.21 15.33
CA CYS A 118 -7.10 -17.04 14.57
C CYS A 118 -7.90 -15.79 14.88
N THR A 119 -7.23 -14.64 14.91
CA THR A 119 -7.82 -13.31 15.12
C THR A 119 -6.98 -12.29 14.37
N VAL A 120 -7.59 -11.60 13.40
CA VAL A 120 -6.99 -10.48 12.67
C VAL A 120 -7.94 -9.30 12.74
N ASP A 121 -7.43 -8.07 12.64
CA ASP A 121 -8.29 -6.92 12.35
C ASP A 121 -8.63 -6.84 10.85
N GLY A 122 -9.58 -5.98 10.49
CA GLY A 122 -10.04 -5.83 9.12
C GLY A 122 -9.00 -5.21 8.18
N GLN A 123 -8.05 -4.44 8.71
CA GLN A 123 -6.94 -3.93 7.91
C GLN A 123 -6.00 -5.08 7.52
N ALA A 124 -5.68 -5.99 8.45
CA ALA A 124 -4.93 -7.20 8.17
C ALA A 124 -5.69 -8.15 7.23
N LEU A 125 -7.01 -8.34 7.39
CA LEU A 125 -7.82 -9.12 6.44
C LEU A 125 -7.74 -8.53 5.01
N LYS A 126 -7.77 -7.19 4.89
CA LYS A 126 -7.66 -6.52 3.60
C LYS A 126 -6.23 -6.57 3.04
N ASN A 127 -5.20 -6.39 3.88
CA ASN A 127 -3.80 -6.52 3.47
C ASN A 127 -3.51 -7.92 2.93
N GLY A 128 -4.04 -8.97 3.58
CA GLY A 128 -3.94 -10.34 3.08
C GLY A 128 -4.63 -10.53 1.73
N TYR A 129 -5.79 -9.91 1.49
CA TYR A 129 -6.41 -9.87 0.15
C TYR A 129 -5.49 -9.24 -0.89
N ASP A 130 -4.99 -8.04 -0.62
CA ASP A 130 -4.16 -7.28 -1.55
C ASP A 130 -2.84 -8.05 -1.83
N GLY A 131 -2.19 -8.59 -0.79
CA GLY A 131 -0.97 -9.41 -0.92
C GLY A 131 -1.16 -10.69 -1.74
N ILE A 132 -2.31 -11.39 -1.61
CA ILE A 132 -2.67 -12.53 -2.46
C ILE A 132 -2.80 -12.10 -3.94
N ARG A 133 -3.29 -10.89 -4.22
CA ARG A 133 -3.38 -10.35 -5.59
C ARG A 133 -2.02 -9.94 -6.14
N ASP A 134 -1.20 -9.29 -5.33
CA ASP A 134 0.14 -8.82 -5.70
C ASP A 134 1.11 -9.98 -5.93
N PHE A 135 1.01 -11.06 -5.16
CA PHE A 135 1.70 -12.33 -5.43
C PHE A 135 1.27 -12.97 -6.76
N GLY A 136 0.14 -12.54 -7.34
CA GLY A 136 -0.31 -12.89 -8.68
C GLY A 136 -1.51 -13.84 -8.73
N CYS A 137 -2.10 -14.22 -7.59
CA CYS A 137 -3.21 -15.17 -7.56
C CYS A 137 -4.49 -14.57 -8.17
N LYS A 138 -4.84 -15.04 -9.37
CA LYS A 138 -5.90 -14.44 -10.19
C LYS A 138 -7.33 -14.69 -9.71
N ARG A 139 -7.56 -15.67 -8.83
CA ARG A 139 -8.91 -16.04 -8.36
C ARG A 139 -8.94 -16.30 -6.85
N CYS A 140 -8.35 -17.41 -6.42
CA CYS A 140 -8.21 -17.81 -5.02
C CYS A 140 -6.75 -17.87 -4.60
N GLY A 141 -6.51 -17.82 -3.30
CA GLY A 141 -5.21 -17.96 -2.68
C GLY A 141 -5.29 -17.78 -1.17
N SER A 142 -4.18 -18.02 -0.47
CA SER A 142 -4.06 -17.79 0.97
C SER A 142 -2.74 -17.12 1.29
N GLU A 143 -2.81 -16.15 2.20
CA GLU A 143 -1.70 -15.66 3.00
C GLU A 143 -1.53 -16.61 4.20
N HIS A 144 -0.29 -16.98 4.52
CA HIS A 144 0.10 -17.77 5.69
C HIS A 144 0.90 -16.86 6.62
N GLN A 145 0.42 -16.67 7.84
CA GLN A 145 1.03 -15.89 8.90
C GLN A 145 1.80 -16.82 9.85
N ASP A 146 2.82 -16.29 10.55
CA ASP A 146 3.76 -17.08 11.36
C ASP A 146 3.16 -17.70 12.62
N ASP A 147 2.03 -17.18 13.10
CA ASP A 147 1.22 -17.79 14.15
C ASP A 147 0.41 -19.02 13.64
N GLY A 148 0.55 -19.34 12.36
CA GLY A 148 -0.15 -20.42 11.66
C GLY A 148 -1.52 -20.00 11.13
N CYS A 149 -1.94 -18.74 11.29
CA CYS A 149 -3.19 -18.24 10.75
C CYS A 149 -3.14 -18.03 9.25
N LEU A 150 -4.31 -18.09 8.63
CA LEU A 150 -4.45 -17.84 7.20
C LEU A 150 -5.55 -16.83 6.93
N VAL A 151 -5.24 -15.80 6.14
CA VAL A 151 -6.25 -15.02 5.42
C VAL A 151 -6.42 -15.68 4.05
N THR A 152 -7.63 -16.08 3.70
CA THR A 152 -7.91 -16.85 2.49
C THR A 152 -8.98 -16.19 1.63
N VAL A 153 -8.71 -16.14 0.33
CA VAL A 153 -9.67 -15.82 -0.72
C VAL A 153 -10.10 -17.13 -1.38
N ASN A 154 -11.37 -17.51 -1.25
CA ASN A 154 -11.88 -18.79 -1.79
C ASN A 154 -13.29 -18.67 -2.38
N TYR A 155 -13.65 -19.65 -3.21
CA TYR A 155 -15.03 -19.83 -3.64
C TYR A 155 -15.92 -20.23 -2.45
N VAL A 156 -17.06 -19.54 -2.30
CA VAL A 156 -18.15 -19.89 -1.36
C VAL A 156 -19.44 -20.14 -2.15
N THR A 157 -20.25 -21.09 -1.68
CA THR A 157 -21.52 -21.45 -2.34
C THR A 157 -22.61 -20.40 -2.16
N GLY A 158 -22.49 -19.52 -1.17
CA GLY A 158 -23.39 -18.39 -0.98
C GLY A 158 -22.90 -17.41 0.09
N CYS A 159 -23.46 -16.20 0.01
CA CYS A 159 -23.55 -15.18 1.04
C CYS A 159 -25.04 -15.01 1.40
#